data_AF-A0AAE2CX69-F1
#
_entry.id   AF-A0AAE2CX69-F1
#
_cell.length_a   1.000
_cell.length_b   1.000
_cell.length_c   1.000
_cell.angle_alpha   90.00
_cell.angle_beta   90.00
_cell.angle_gamma   90.00
#
_symmetry.space_group_name_H-M   'P 1'
#
loop_
_entity.id
_entity.type
_entity.pdbx_description
1 polymer ?
#
loop_
_entity_poly.entity_id
_entity_poly.type
_entity_poly.pdbx_seq_one_letter_code
_entity_poly.pdbx_strand_id
1 'polypeptide(L)'
;MSWWWAGAIGAAKKKLEEDEAPRKHESVALIVGVTGIVGNSLAEILPLADTPGGPWKVYGVARRPRPSWNEDNPINYIRCDISDPDDAQAKLSTLTDITHLFYVYLGLTDPPRLKNCEAKWQNA
;
A
#
# COMPACT_ATOMS: atom_id res chain seq x y z
N MET A 1 2.22 19.84 -17.28
CA MET A 1 1.64 18.48 -17.34
C MET A 1 2.54 17.54 -18.15
N SER A 2 3.73 17.18 -17.65
CA SER A 2 4.63 16.23 -18.36
C SER A 2 5.45 15.32 -17.45
N TRP A 3 5.12 15.25 -16.16
CA TRP A 3 6.09 14.75 -15.20
C TRP A 3 6.27 13.23 -15.18
N TRP A 4 5.20 12.49 -15.50
CA TRP A 4 5.22 11.06 -15.77
C TRP A 4 6.16 10.60 -16.91
N TRP A 5 6.71 11.51 -17.72
CA TRP A 5 7.66 11.16 -18.82
C TRP A 5 9.13 11.34 -18.42
N ALA A 6 9.42 11.85 -17.22
CA ALA A 6 10.80 12.09 -16.78
C ALA A 6 11.50 10.86 -16.17
N GLY A 7 10.78 9.75 -15.98
CA GLY A 7 11.27 8.58 -15.22
C GLY A 7 11.83 7.45 -16.07
N ALA A 8 13.15 7.49 -16.32
CA ALA A 8 14.04 6.31 -16.44
C ALA A 8 15.53 6.72 -16.62
N ILE A 9 15.81 7.93 -17.11
CA ILE A 9 17.18 8.35 -17.48
C ILE A 9 17.85 9.22 -16.40
N GLY A 10 17.09 9.81 -15.47
CA GLY A 10 17.61 10.76 -14.47
C GLY A 10 18.19 10.17 -13.17
N ALA A 11 17.97 8.89 -12.88
CA ALA A 11 18.24 8.32 -11.56
C ALA A 11 19.71 7.92 -11.31
N ALA A 12 20.60 8.08 -12.29
CA ALA A 12 22.01 7.70 -12.17
C ALA A 12 22.93 8.89 -11.85
N LYS A 13 22.55 9.78 -10.90
CA LYS A 13 23.53 10.69 -10.30
C LYS A 13 23.07 11.28 -8.97
N LYS A 14 23.34 10.56 -7.89
CA LYS A 14 24.10 11.03 -6.71
C LYS A 14 24.05 9.95 -5.62
N LYS A 15 25.10 9.13 -5.58
CA LYS A 15 25.58 8.57 -4.31
C LYS A 15 26.35 9.68 -3.60
N LEU A 16 25.87 10.14 -2.45
CA LEU A 16 26.66 10.82 -1.42
C LEU A 16 25.99 10.57 -0.05
N GLU A 17 26.70 9.79 0.76
CA GLU A 17 26.98 9.87 2.20
C GLU A 17 25.95 10.44 3.21
N GLU A 18 25.80 9.64 4.28
CA GLU A 18 25.65 9.95 5.72
C GLU A 18 24.92 11.23 6.18
N ASP A 19 23.84 11.05 6.97
CA ASP A 19 23.76 11.51 8.37
C ASP A 19 22.44 11.02 9.03
N GLU A 20 22.51 10.49 10.25
CA GLU A 20 21.38 10.00 11.04
C GLU A 20 20.59 11.17 11.69
N ALA A 21 19.94 11.98 10.86
CA ALA A 21 18.79 12.76 11.29
C ALA A 21 17.52 12.09 10.76
N PRO A 22 16.43 11.97 11.55
CA PRO A 22 15.18 11.43 11.02
C PRO A 22 14.76 12.32 9.84
N ARG A 23 14.80 11.77 8.62
CA ARG A 23 14.35 12.46 7.43
C ARG A 23 12.91 12.92 7.70
N LYS A 24 12.71 14.23 7.79
CA LYS A 24 11.39 14.79 8.01
C LYS A 24 10.58 14.55 6.74
N HIS A 25 9.74 13.53 6.78
CA HIS A 25 8.83 13.23 5.69
C HIS A 25 7.74 14.31 5.67
N GLU A 26 7.47 14.87 4.49
CA GLU A 26 6.39 15.84 4.31
C GLU A 26 5.03 15.16 4.35
N SER A 27 4.96 13.95 3.79
CA SER A 27 3.76 13.13 3.77
C SER A 27 4.05 11.69 4.18
N VAL A 28 3.07 11.08 4.85
CA VAL A 28 3.13 9.70 5.32
C VAL A 28 1.92 8.96 4.79
N ALA A 29 2.15 7.97 3.94
CA ALA A 29 1.13 7.16 3.30
C ALA A 29 0.90 5.85 4.06
N LEU A 30 -0.37 5.50 4.24
CA LEU A 30 -0.81 4.15 4.57
C LEU A 30 -1.47 3.53 3.34
N ILE A 31 -0.83 2.53 2.74
CA ILE A 31 -1.37 1.80 1.59
C ILE A 31 -2.01 0.51 2.09
N VAL A 32 -3.34 0.43 2.02
CA VAL A 32 -4.07 -0.80 2.34
C VAL A 32 -4.22 -1.63 1.06
N GLY A 33 -3.62 -2.83 1.05
CA GLY A 33 -3.52 -3.67 -0.13
C GLY A 33 -2.22 -3.50 -0.92
N VAL A 34 -1.09 -3.31 -0.23
CA VAL A 34 0.20 -2.98 -0.86
C VAL A 34 0.73 -4.05 -1.82
N THR A 35 0.31 -5.31 -1.67
CA THR A 35 0.68 -6.40 -2.58
C THR A 35 -0.27 -6.55 -3.78
N GLY A 36 -1.28 -5.70 -3.90
CA GLY A 36 -2.15 -5.67 -5.07
C GLY A 36 -1.50 -4.96 -6.25
N ILE A 37 -2.10 -5.05 -7.44
CA ILE A 37 -1.56 -4.43 -8.66
C ILE A 37 -1.31 -2.92 -8.46
N VAL A 38 -2.32 -2.20 -7.98
CA VAL A 38 -2.21 -0.74 -7.72
C VAL A 38 -1.34 -0.45 -6.50
N GLY A 39 -1.49 -1.24 -5.43
CA GLY A 39 -0.73 -1.05 -4.20
C GLY A 39 0.77 -1.18 -4.40
N ASN A 40 1.20 -2.11 -5.25
CA ASN A 40 2.62 -2.29 -5.55
C ASN A 40 3.17 -1.09 -6.33
N SER A 41 2.45 -0.62 -7.35
CA SER A 41 2.85 0.59 -8.09
C SER A 41 2.94 1.82 -7.19
N LEU A 42 2.03 1.97 -6.22
CA LEU A 42 2.13 3.06 -5.23
C LEU A 42 3.35 2.92 -4.32
N ALA A 43 3.70 1.69 -3.92
CA ALA A 43 4.89 1.42 -3.11
C ALA A 43 6.19 1.77 -3.85
N GLU A 44 6.21 1.65 -5.18
CA GLU A 44 7.33 2.03 -6.04
C GLU A 44 7.39 3.55 -6.28
N ILE A 45 6.23 4.19 -6.52
CA ILE A 45 6.17 5.60 -6.96
C ILE A 45 6.28 6.58 -5.78
N LEU A 46 5.61 6.33 -4.65
CA LEU A 46 5.57 7.30 -3.55
C LEU A 46 6.96 7.66 -3.01
N PRO A 47 7.90 6.72 -2.83
CA PRO A 47 9.25 7.05 -2.35
C PRO A 47 10.14 7.81 -3.34
N LEU A 48 9.73 7.98 -4.60
CA LEU A 48 10.52 8.71 -5.58
C LEU A 48 10.68 10.18 -5.17
N ALA A 49 11.87 10.73 -5.41
CA ALA A 49 12.22 12.09 -4.99
C ALA A 49 11.39 13.17 -5.69
N ASP A 50 10.82 12.83 -6.83
CA ASP A 50 10.01 13.77 -7.58
C ASP A 50 8.57 13.74 -7.04
N THR A 51 7.93 12.59 -6.81
CA THR A 51 6.52 12.47 -6.37
C THR A 51 5.99 13.58 -5.43
N PRO A 52 4.84 14.24 -5.73
CA PRO A 52 4.44 15.49 -5.07
C PRO A 52 4.03 15.21 -3.63
N GLY A 53 4.26 16.20 -2.76
CA GLY A 53 4.09 16.01 -1.33
C GLY A 53 5.15 15.09 -0.72
N GLY A 54 6.16 14.70 -1.49
CA GLY A 54 7.32 13.98 -1.03
C GLY A 54 8.35 14.91 -0.36
N PRO A 55 9.29 14.36 0.43
CA PRO A 55 9.61 12.94 0.55
C PRO A 55 8.56 12.14 1.35
N TRP A 56 8.10 11.02 0.78
CA TRP A 56 7.08 10.18 1.40
C TRP A 56 7.68 9.12 2.34
N LYS A 57 7.04 8.93 3.50
CA LYS A 57 7.16 7.69 4.29
C LYS A 57 6.00 6.78 3.92
N VAL A 58 6.24 5.49 3.73
CA VAL A 58 5.20 4.57 3.29
C VAL A 58 5.06 3.40 4.24
N TYR A 59 3.86 3.21 4.78
CA TYR A 59 3.41 1.99 5.44
C TYR A 59 2.58 1.17 4.45
N GLY A 60 2.99 -0.08 4.22
CA GLY A 60 2.29 -0.99 3.33
C GLY A 60 1.59 -2.09 4.12
N VAL A 61 0.26 -2.19 4.00
CA VAL A 61 -0.54 -3.20 4.70
C VAL A 61 -0.99 -4.30 3.75
N ALA A 62 -0.79 -5.54 4.16
CA ALA A 62 -1.38 -6.72 3.53
C ALA A 62 -1.48 -7.89 4.53
N ARG A 63 -2.34 -8.87 4.21
CA ARG A 63 -2.60 -10.03 5.09
C ARG A 63 -1.50 -11.10 5.05
N ARG A 64 -0.94 -11.30 3.86
CA ARG A 64 0.08 -12.33 3.62
C ARG A 64 1.45 -11.85 4.10
N PRO A 65 2.42 -12.74 4.33
CA PRO A 65 3.81 -12.34 4.45
C PRO A 65 4.26 -11.53 3.24
N ARG A 66 5.23 -10.63 3.42
CA ARG A 66 5.80 -9.85 2.34
C ARG A 66 6.41 -10.81 1.31
N PRO A 67 6.01 -10.73 0.04
CA PRO A 67 6.61 -11.56 -1.00
C PRO A 67 7.97 -10.99 -1.43
N SER A 68 8.87 -11.87 -1.89
CA SER A 68 10.23 -11.49 -2.27
C SER A 68 10.29 -10.42 -3.37
N TRP A 69 9.38 -10.47 -4.34
CA TRP A 69 9.30 -9.48 -5.42
C TRP A 69 8.94 -8.06 -4.96
N ASN A 70 8.45 -7.90 -3.72
CA ASN A 70 8.12 -6.59 -3.15
C ASN A 70 9.20 -6.09 -2.19
N GLU A 71 10.25 -6.87 -1.89
CA GLU A 71 11.28 -6.52 -0.89
C GLU A 71 12.10 -5.29 -1.28
N ASP A 72 12.32 -5.08 -2.58
CA ASP A 72 13.10 -3.95 -3.12
C ASP A 72 12.45 -2.58 -2.86
N ASN A 73 11.14 -2.55 -2.57
CA ASN A 73 10.42 -1.31 -2.29
C ASN A 73 10.78 -0.78 -0.88
N PRO A 74 11.16 0.50 -0.72
CA PRO A 74 11.53 1.07 0.57
C PRO A 74 10.30 1.41 1.42
N ILE A 75 9.53 0.40 1.81
CA ILE A 75 8.29 0.51 2.58
C ILE A 75 8.40 -0.20 3.93
N ASN A 76 7.65 0.33 4.91
CA ASN A 76 7.42 -0.32 6.19
C ASN A 76 6.24 -1.30 6.03
N TYR A 77 6.55 -2.58 5.82
CA TYR A 77 5.53 -3.61 5.60
C TYR A 77 4.88 -4.05 6.91
N ILE A 78 3.56 -4.00 6.96
CA ILE A 78 2.76 -4.38 8.12
C ILE A 78 1.83 -5.52 7.70
N ARG A 79 2.06 -6.68 8.30
CA ARG A 79 1.17 -7.82 8.11
C ARG A 79 -0.06 -7.64 8.99
N CYS A 80 -1.20 -7.26 8.42
CA CYS A 80 -2.44 -6.98 9.16
C CYS A 80 -3.65 -7.50 8.38
N ASP A 81 -4.59 -8.13 9.08
CA ASP A 81 -5.94 -8.36 8.58
C ASP A 81 -6.84 -7.20 8.95
N ILE A 82 -7.14 -6.34 7.98
CA ILE A 82 -8.02 -5.18 8.15
C ILE A 82 -9.49 -5.56 8.36
N SER A 83 -9.87 -6.82 8.09
CA SER A 83 -11.23 -7.31 8.35
C SER A 83 -11.42 -7.77 9.80
N ASP A 84 -10.33 -7.96 10.53
CA ASP A 84 -10.32 -8.21 11.97
C ASP A 84 -10.09 -6.87 12.71
N PRO A 85 -11.10 -6.35 13.43
CA PRO A 85 -10.99 -5.06 14.11
C PRO A 85 -9.93 -5.06 15.21
N ASP A 86 -9.72 -6.19 15.90
CA ASP A 86 -8.75 -6.30 16.97
C ASP A 86 -7.32 -6.28 16.39
N ASP A 87 -7.09 -7.00 15.29
CA ASP A 87 -5.80 -7.01 14.59
C ASP A 87 -5.45 -5.63 14.00
N ALA A 88 -6.44 -4.98 13.38
CA ALA A 88 -6.29 -3.64 12.84
C ALA A 88 -6.00 -2.62 13.94
N GLN A 89 -6.73 -2.66 15.06
CA GLN A 89 -6.49 -1.76 16.18
C GLN A 89 -5.10 -1.99 16.76
N ALA A 90 -4.69 -3.24 16.99
CA ALA A 90 -3.39 -3.55 17.57
C ALA A 90 -2.21 -3.06 16.72
N LYS A 91 -2.32 -3.14 15.38
CA LYS A 91 -1.20 -2.85 14.46
C LYS A 91 -1.19 -1.44 13.90
N LEU A 92 -2.36 -0.83 13.73
CA LEU A 92 -2.48 0.47 13.05
C LEU A 92 -2.61 1.63 14.03
N SER A 93 -3.09 1.41 15.26
CA SER A 93 -3.24 2.49 16.25
C SER A 93 -1.91 3.14 16.66
N THR A 94 -0.80 2.41 16.54
CA THR A 94 0.55 2.92 16.85
C THR A 94 1.09 3.86 15.78
N LEU A 95 0.47 3.92 14.60
CA LEU A 95 0.93 4.70 13.46
C LEU A 95 0.34 6.12 13.51
N THR A 96 0.86 6.94 14.40
CA THR A 96 0.31 8.28 14.67
C THR A 96 0.75 9.35 13.66
N ASP A 97 1.69 9.02 12.77
CA ASP A 97 2.29 9.96 11.83
C ASP A 97 1.64 9.94 10.43
N ILE A 98 0.64 9.09 10.21
CA ILE A 98 -0.05 8.96 8.91
C ILE A 98 -0.78 10.25 8.54
N THR A 99 -0.57 10.71 7.29
CA THR A 99 -1.28 11.87 6.73
C THR A 99 -2.24 11.50 5.59
N HIS A 100 -1.96 10.43 4.84
CA HIS A 100 -2.77 10.01 3.70
C HIS A 100 -3.06 8.51 3.74
N LEU A 101 -4.33 8.15 3.51
CA LEU A 101 -4.79 6.76 3.40
C LEU A 101 -5.09 6.43 1.93
N PHE A 102 -4.42 5.41 1.40
CA PHE A 102 -4.70 4.83 0.09
C PHE A 102 -5.33 3.45 0.26
N TYR A 103 -6.66 3.38 0.18
CA TYR A 103 -7.39 2.12 0.25
C TYR A 103 -7.53 1.50 -1.15
N VAL A 104 -6.57 0.65 -1.51
CA VAL A 104 -6.48 0.01 -2.84
C VAL A 104 -6.64 -1.51 -2.77
N TYR A 105 -7.20 -1.98 -1.66
CA TYR A 105 -7.55 -3.37 -1.45
C TYR A 105 -8.91 -3.67 -2.07
N LEU A 106 -8.92 -4.53 -3.08
CA LEU A 106 -10.15 -5.19 -3.54
C LEU A 106 -10.21 -6.57 -2.90
N GLY A 107 -10.80 -6.63 -1.71
CA GLY A 107 -11.36 -7.89 -1.24
C GLY A 107 -12.56 -8.19 -2.12
N LEU A 108 -12.61 -9.37 -2.75
CA LEU A 108 -13.88 -9.95 -3.16
C LEU A 108 -14.68 -10.18 -1.86
N THR A 109 -15.33 -9.14 -1.36
CA THR A 109 -16.42 -9.28 -0.40
C THR A 109 -17.51 -10.04 -1.14
N ASP A 110 -17.65 -11.29 -0.73
CA ASP A 110 -18.53 -12.34 -1.22
C ASP A 110 -18.21 -12.95 -2.61
N PRO A 111 -18.16 -14.29 -2.74
CA PRO A 111 -18.43 -14.89 -4.04
C PRO A 111 -19.85 -14.46 -4.45
N PRO A 112 -20.04 -13.82 -5.63
CA PRO A 112 -21.39 -13.59 -6.12
C PRO A 112 -22.03 -14.97 -6.36
N ARG A 113 -23.20 -15.19 -5.77
CA ARG A 113 -24.22 -16.15 -6.25
C ARG A 113 -24.01 -17.66 -5.97
N LEU A 114 -23.80 -18.06 -4.73
CA LEU A 114 -24.22 -19.42 -4.30
C LEU A 114 -25.48 -19.44 -3.41
N LYS A 115 -26.05 -18.28 -3.06
CA LYS A 115 -27.34 -18.19 -2.34
C LYS A 115 -28.58 -17.99 -3.24
N ASN A 116 -28.44 -18.02 -4.57
CA ASN A 116 -29.54 -17.74 -5.50
C ASN A 116 -30.03 -18.94 -6.34
N CYS A 117 -29.58 -20.16 -6.04
CA CYS A 117 -29.98 -21.36 -6.79
C CYS A 117 -31.04 -22.23 -6.09
N GLU A 118 -31.61 -21.80 -4.97
CA GLU A 118 -32.79 -22.45 -4.38
C GLU A 118 -34.08 -21.68 -4.74
N ALA A 119 -34.27 -21.43 -6.04
CA ALA A 119 -35.59 -21.12 -6.55
C ALA A 119 -36.36 -22.44 -6.65
N LYS A 120 -37.27 -22.62 -5.69
CA LYS A 120 -38.22 -23.72 -5.55
C LYS A 120 -38.87 -24.10 -6.88
N TRP A 121 -38.53 -25.29 -7.40
CA TRP A 121 -39.38 -26.03 -8.33
C TRP A 121 -40.12 -27.11 -7.56
N GLN A 122 -41.13 -26.71 -6.79
CA GLN A 122 -42.14 -27.62 -6.25
C GLN A 122 -43.51 -26.98 -6.48
N ASN A 123 -44.14 -27.40 -7.58
CA ASN A 123 -45.54 -27.82 -7.67
C ASN A 123 -45.87 -27.97 -9.17
N ALA A 124 -45.69 -29.19 -9.66
CA ALA A 124 -46.42 -29.74 -10.79
C ALA A 124 -47.81 -30.19 -10.31
#